data_AF-A0A397J9A6-F1
#
_entry.id   AF-A0A397J9A6-F1
#
_cell.length_a   1.000
_cell.length_b   1.000
_cell.length_c   1.000
_cell.angle_alpha   90.00
_cell.angle_beta   90.00
_cell.angle_gamma   90.00
#
_symmetry.space_group_name_H-M   'P 1'
#
loop_
_entity.id
_entity.type
_entity.pdbx_description
1 polymer ?
#
loop_
_entity_poly.entity_id
_entity_poly.type
_entity_poly.pdbx_seq_one_letter_code
_entity_poly.pdbx_strand_id
1 'polypeptide(L)'
;MKLSNSDAENYSFNNYVSHNNNICEETKPIEFSNNAYTDLMTFVTNYNLFNKITNTVIHFFNEYSNLPLSSLPKNVKKGYELIEKMKISTLISKKHKILTYNNIDYYLFYHPVLNCIKNILSISDISQNFTLRFENFKVY
;
A
#
# COMPACT_ATOMS: atom_id res chain seq x y z
N MET A 1 -27.12 -29.66 39.01
CA MET A 1 -26.89 -29.80 37.56
C MET A 1 -25.49 -29.27 37.27
N LYS A 2 -24.50 -30.15 37.09
CA LYS A 2 -23.13 -29.80 36.70
C LYS A 2 -23.13 -29.60 35.19
N LEU A 3 -22.84 -28.39 34.73
CA LEU A 3 -22.44 -28.15 33.34
C LEU A 3 -20.92 -28.30 33.29
N SER A 4 -20.47 -29.39 32.70
CA SER A 4 -19.08 -29.67 32.38
C SER A 4 -18.55 -28.62 31.41
N ASN A 5 -17.43 -27.99 31.78
CA ASN A 5 -16.61 -27.21 30.84
C ASN A 5 -16.13 -28.17 29.74
N SER A 6 -16.66 -28.02 28.53
CA SER A 6 -16.07 -28.62 27.34
C SER A 6 -14.80 -27.85 27.00
N ASP A 7 -13.73 -28.59 26.76
CA ASP A 7 -12.39 -28.11 26.45
C ASP A 7 -12.41 -27.03 25.36
N ALA A 8 -12.13 -25.79 25.76
CA ALA A 8 -11.75 -24.75 24.82
C ALA A 8 -10.33 -25.09 24.36
N GLU A 9 -10.25 -25.73 23.20
CA GLU A 9 -8.99 -26.01 22.51
C GLU A 9 -8.13 -24.74 22.49
N ASN A 10 -7.01 -24.83 23.18
CA ASN A 10 -6.02 -23.79 23.35
C ASN A 10 -5.32 -23.60 22.00
N TYR A 11 -5.89 -22.75 21.14
CA TYR A 11 -5.28 -22.34 19.87
C TYR A 11 -4.00 -21.54 20.18
N SER A 12 -2.91 -22.27 20.34
CA SER A 12 -1.56 -21.74 20.45
C SER A 12 -1.20 -20.98 19.17
N PHE A 13 -1.17 -19.65 19.28
CA PHE A 13 -0.80 -18.73 18.19
C PHE A 13 0.72 -18.69 17.90
N ASN A 14 1.48 -19.70 18.32
CA ASN A 14 2.94 -19.66 18.36
C ASN A 14 3.64 -20.56 17.33
N ASN A 15 3.08 -20.73 16.14
CA ASN A 15 3.80 -21.38 15.03
C ASN A 15 3.70 -20.57 13.72
N TYR A 16 4.17 -19.32 13.75
CA TYR A 16 4.65 -18.68 12.52
C TYR A 16 6.11 -19.09 12.29
N VAL A 17 6.31 -20.36 11.95
CA VAL A 17 7.52 -20.76 11.23
C VAL A 17 7.42 -20.08 9.87
N SER A 18 8.20 -19.00 9.72
CA SER A 18 8.41 -18.25 8.50
C SER A 18 8.99 -19.15 7.40
N HIS A 19 8.15 -19.98 6.79
CA HIS A 19 8.44 -20.52 5.47
C HIS A 19 8.30 -19.37 4.48
N ASN A 20 9.45 -18.75 4.19
CA ASN A 20 9.66 -17.72 3.18
C ASN A 20 9.34 -18.28 1.79
N ASN A 21 8.05 -18.45 1.50
CA ASN A 21 7.55 -18.52 0.13
C ASN A 21 6.69 -17.25 -0.11
N ASN A 22 7.24 -16.10 0.29
CA ASN A 22 6.67 -14.79 -0.02
C ASN A 22 7.04 -14.45 -1.46
N ILE A 23 6.27 -14.95 -2.42
CA ILE A 23 6.25 -14.34 -3.75
C ILE A 23 4.81 -13.90 -3.98
N CYS A 24 4.52 -12.68 -3.52
CA CYS A 24 3.67 -11.85 -4.35
C CYS A 24 4.53 -11.40 -5.52
N GLU A 25 3.96 -11.50 -6.72
CA GLU A 25 4.60 -11.01 -7.93
C GLU A 25 5.20 -9.65 -7.63
N GLU A 26 6.51 -9.53 -7.81
CA GLU A 26 7.20 -8.25 -7.75
C GLU A 26 6.51 -7.35 -8.79
N THR A 27 5.55 -6.55 -8.33
CA THR A 27 4.92 -5.54 -9.17
C THR A 27 6.05 -4.60 -9.55
N LYS A 28 6.39 -4.56 -10.84
CA LYS A 28 7.40 -3.64 -11.36
C LYS A 28 7.22 -2.28 -10.71
N PRO A 29 8.29 -1.64 -10.19
CA PRO A 29 8.19 -0.33 -9.59
C PRO A 29 7.46 0.59 -10.58
N ILE A 30 6.30 1.05 -10.15
CA ILE A 30 5.50 1.97 -10.94
C ILE A 30 6.21 3.30 -10.77
N GLU A 31 6.93 3.73 -11.80
CA GLU A 31 7.69 4.98 -11.80
C GLU A 31 7.05 5.98 -12.77
N PHE A 32 7.21 7.26 -12.44
CA PHE A 32 6.84 8.33 -13.34
C PHE A 32 7.75 8.32 -14.58
N SER A 33 7.23 8.83 -15.69
CA SER A 33 7.97 8.87 -16.96
C SER A 33 9.23 9.75 -16.92
N ASN A 34 9.30 10.73 -16.01
CA ASN A 34 10.48 11.55 -15.76
C ASN A 34 10.38 12.27 -14.38
N ASN A 35 11.51 12.78 -13.89
CA ASN A 35 11.61 13.47 -12.60
C ASN A 35 10.76 14.76 -12.54
N ALA A 36 10.70 15.53 -13.64
CA ALA A 36 9.90 16.75 -13.69
C ALA A 36 8.41 16.48 -13.43
N TYR A 37 7.92 15.32 -13.87
CA TYR A 37 6.57 14.88 -13.62
C TYR A 37 6.35 14.45 -12.17
N THR A 38 7.31 13.75 -11.56
CA THR A 38 7.29 13.45 -10.12
C THR A 38 7.21 14.72 -9.29
N ASP A 39 8.01 15.73 -9.62
CA ASP A 39 8.04 17.01 -8.91
C ASP A 39 6.72 17.77 -9.07
N LEU A 40 6.16 17.79 -10.29
CA LEU A 40 4.85 18.38 -10.55
C LEU A 40 3.74 17.68 -9.77
N MET A 41 3.72 16.35 -9.75
CA MET A 41 2.70 15.60 -9.01
C MET A 41 2.84 15.76 -7.49
N THR A 42 4.07 15.87 -6.99
CA THR A 42 4.36 16.22 -5.59
C THR A 42 3.82 17.61 -5.26
N PHE A 43 4.10 18.60 -6.11
CA PHE A 43 3.60 19.97 -5.97
C PHE A 43 2.06 20.02 -5.98
N VAL A 44 1.42 19.36 -6.94
CA VAL A 44 -0.04 19.27 -7.06
C VAL A 44 -0.68 18.66 -5.83
N THR A 45 -0.07 17.60 -5.29
CA THR A 45 -0.58 16.90 -4.11
C THR A 45 -0.41 17.73 -2.84
N ASN A 46 0.77 18.35 -2.66
CA ASN A 46 1.09 19.13 -1.46
C ASN A 46 0.20 20.37 -1.31
N TYR A 47 -0.18 21.00 -2.44
CA TYR A 47 -1.00 22.21 -2.44
C TYR A 47 -2.46 21.96 -2.86
N ASN A 48 -2.87 20.70 -3.00
CA ASN A 48 -4.20 20.29 -3.44
C ASN A 48 -4.71 21.07 -4.67
N LEU A 49 -3.84 21.21 -5.69
CA LEU A 49 -4.13 22.04 -6.85
C LEU A 49 -5.30 21.48 -7.67
N PHE A 50 -6.20 22.36 -8.05
CA PHE A 50 -7.32 22.00 -8.92
C PHE A 50 -6.84 21.49 -10.27
N ASN A 51 -7.46 20.41 -10.74
CA ASN A 51 -7.13 19.76 -12.02
C ASN A 51 -7.08 20.74 -13.20
N LYS A 52 -7.96 21.75 -13.21
CA LYS A 52 -7.98 22.77 -14.25
C LYS A 52 -6.70 23.61 -14.27
N ILE A 53 -6.24 24.07 -13.10
CA ILE A 53 -5.01 24.87 -12.97
C ILE A 53 -3.81 24.03 -13.38
N THR A 54 -3.71 22.80 -12.86
CA THR A 54 -2.60 21.90 -13.18
C THR A 54 -2.53 21.59 -14.67
N ASN A 55 -3.67 21.36 -15.33
CA ASN A 55 -3.70 21.12 -16.77
C ASN A 55 -3.25 22.36 -17.58
N THR A 56 -3.59 23.57 -17.13
CA THR A 56 -3.09 24.81 -17.75
C THR A 56 -1.58 24.95 -17.60
N VAL A 57 -1.02 24.61 -16.44
CA VAL A 57 0.44 24.62 -16.20
C VAL A 57 1.14 23.58 -17.08
N ILE A 58 0.61 22.37 -17.16
CA ILE A 58 1.11 21.30 -18.04
C ILE A 58 1.11 21.76 -19.50
N HIS A 59 0.02 22.37 -19.96
CA HIS A 59 -0.09 22.88 -21.33
C HIS A 59 0.94 23.98 -21.57
N PHE A 60 1.02 24.98 -20.70
CA PHE A 60 2.02 26.05 -20.78
C PHE A 60 3.44 25.49 -20.88
N PHE A 61 3.79 24.54 -20.03
CA PHE A 61 5.11 23.92 -20.07
C PHE A 61 5.33 23.15 -21.38
N ASN A 62 4.39 22.34 -21.84
CA ASN A 62 4.56 21.55 -23.06
C ASN A 62 4.65 22.42 -24.33
N GLU A 63 4.00 23.58 -24.36
CA GLU A 63 4.07 24.53 -25.49
C GLU A 63 5.43 25.23 -25.59
N TYR A 64 6.04 25.56 -24.45
CA TYR A 64 7.22 26.43 -24.42
C TYR A 64 8.52 25.75 -23.95
N SER A 65 8.44 24.51 -23.45
CA SER A 65 9.61 23.76 -22.98
C SER A 65 10.34 23.11 -24.15
N ASN A 66 11.59 23.50 -24.37
CA ASN A 66 12.48 22.89 -25.34
C ASN A 66 13.13 21.58 -24.83
N LEU A 67 12.53 20.92 -23.83
CA LEU A 67 13.09 19.72 -23.19
C LEU A 67 12.48 18.44 -23.80
N PRO A 68 13.14 17.77 -24.76
CA PRO A 68 12.60 16.58 -25.41
C PRO A 68 12.44 15.38 -24.45
N LEU A 69 13.23 15.34 -23.37
CA LEU A 69 13.25 14.25 -22.38
C LEU A 69 12.27 14.44 -21.21
N SER A 70 11.63 15.60 -21.10
CA SER A 70 10.79 15.95 -19.94
C SER A 70 9.38 16.36 -20.34
N SER A 71 8.88 15.85 -21.46
CA SER A 71 7.50 16.11 -21.86
C SER A 71 6.54 15.66 -20.76
N LEU A 72 5.71 16.59 -20.30
CA LEU A 72 4.70 16.30 -19.31
C LEU A 72 3.53 15.59 -20.00
N PRO A 73 2.84 14.67 -19.34
CA PRO A 73 1.68 14.01 -19.92
C PRO A 73 0.58 15.03 -20.22
N LYS A 74 -0.31 14.68 -21.15
CA LYS A 74 -1.36 15.58 -21.66
C LYS A 74 -2.28 16.18 -20.59
N ASN A 75 -2.45 15.53 -19.43
CA ASN A 75 -3.24 16.02 -18.31
C ASN A 75 -2.80 15.40 -16.99
N VAL A 76 -3.23 16.00 -15.88
CA VAL A 76 -2.94 15.57 -14.51
C VAL A 76 -3.60 14.24 -14.13
N LYS A 77 -4.67 13.82 -14.81
CA LYS A 77 -5.42 12.60 -14.46
C LYS A 77 -4.53 11.36 -14.51
N LYS A 78 -3.67 11.27 -15.53
CA LYS A 78 -2.67 10.19 -15.64
C LYS A 78 -1.74 10.13 -14.44
N GLY A 79 -1.49 11.25 -13.77
CA GLY A 79 -0.60 11.34 -12.61
C GLY A 79 -1.26 10.83 -11.37
N TYR A 80 -2.51 11.21 -11.15
CA TYR A 80 -3.32 10.65 -10.07
C TYR A 80 -3.50 9.14 -10.20
N GLU A 81 -3.77 8.63 -11.41
CA GLU A 81 -3.84 7.17 -11.66
C GLU A 81 -2.53 6.46 -11.28
N LEU A 82 -1.38 7.12 -11.51
CA LEU A 82 -0.06 6.56 -11.21
C LEU A 82 0.23 6.61 -9.69
N ILE A 83 -0.10 7.72 -9.01
CA ILE A 83 -0.03 7.84 -7.54
C ILE A 83 -0.93 6.80 -6.87
N GLU A 84 -2.15 6.63 -7.35
CA GLU A 84 -3.10 5.66 -6.80
C GLU A 84 -2.56 4.23 -6.95
N LYS A 85 -2.02 3.89 -8.11
CA LYS A 85 -1.36 2.60 -8.32
C LYS A 85 -0.14 2.41 -7.42
N MET A 86 0.68 3.45 -7.19
CA MET A 86 1.79 3.41 -6.24
C MET A 86 1.30 3.18 -4.79
N LYS A 87 0.21 3.84 -4.37
CA LYS A 87 -0.41 3.61 -3.05
C LYS A 87 -0.91 2.17 -2.90
N ILE A 88 -1.45 1.58 -3.97
CA ILE A 88 -1.87 0.18 -3.98
C ILE A 88 -0.66 -0.76 -3.99
N SER A 89 0.40 -0.46 -4.74
CA SER A 89 1.61 -1.31 -4.78
C SER A 89 2.36 -1.34 -3.46
N THR A 90 2.32 -0.25 -2.67
CA THR A 90 2.84 -0.27 -1.29
C THR A 90 2.02 -1.15 -0.34
N LEU A 91 0.74 -1.42 -0.67
CA LEU A 91 -0.09 -2.43 0.00
C LEU A 91 0.17 -3.80 -0.63
N ILE A 92 1.39 -4.32 -0.46
CA ILE A 92 1.78 -5.64 -0.95
C ILE A 92 0.82 -6.68 -0.34
N SER A 93 -0.01 -7.29 -1.19
CA SER A 93 -0.80 -8.47 -0.81
C SER A 93 0.17 -9.59 -0.46
N LYS A 94 -0.29 -10.62 0.25
CA LYS A 94 0.45 -11.84 0.49
C LYS A 94 -0.38 -13.00 -0.01
N LYS A 95 0.31 -13.95 -0.64
CA LYS A 95 -0.24 -15.23 -1.06
C LYS A 95 0.20 -16.30 -0.07
N HIS A 96 -0.75 -17.07 0.45
CA HIS A 96 -0.46 -18.21 1.33
C HIS A 96 -1.20 -19.44 0.84
N LYS A 97 -0.51 -20.57 0.69
CA LYS A 97 -1.17 -21.84 0.34
C LYS A 97 -1.95 -22.33 1.56
N ILE A 98 -3.26 -22.49 1.41
CA ILE A 98 -4.14 -22.96 2.49
C ILE A 98 -4.11 -24.48 2.54
N LEU A 99 -4.33 -25.13 1.39
CA LEU A 99 -4.40 -26.59 1.29
C LEU A 99 -4.18 -27.06 -0.15
N THR A 100 -3.93 -28.35 -0.30
CA THR A 100 -3.89 -29.05 -1.59
C THR A 100 -4.97 -30.12 -1.59
N TYR A 101 -5.84 -30.14 -2.59
CA TYR A 101 -6.91 -31.14 -2.75
C TYR A 101 -6.99 -31.58 -4.22
N ASN A 102 -7.02 -32.89 -4.47
CA ASN A 102 -7.00 -33.47 -5.83
C ASN A 102 -5.88 -32.91 -6.72
N ASN A 103 -4.67 -32.78 -6.16
CA ASN A 103 -3.50 -32.17 -6.82
C ASN A 103 -3.70 -30.70 -7.27
N ILE A 104 -4.72 -30.02 -6.74
CA ILE A 104 -4.96 -28.59 -6.93
C ILE A 104 -4.58 -27.87 -5.64
N ASP A 105 -3.72 -26.86 -5.77
CA ASP A 105 -3.36 -25.99 -4.67
C ASP A 105 -4.36 -24.83 -4.54
N TYR A 106 -4.85 -24.62 -3.31
CA TYR A 106 -5.75 -23.52 -2.96
C TYR A 106 -4.98 -22.45 -2.18
N TYR A 107 -5.19 -21.18 -2.53
CA TYR A 107 -4.43 -20.06 -2.01
C TYR A 107 -5.32 -18.98 -1.40
N LEU A 108 -4.88 -18.41 -0.26
CA LEU A 108 -5.42 -17.20 0.32
C LEU A 108 -4.61 -15.99 -0.18
N PHE A 109 -5.29 -14.99 -0.71
CA PHE A 109 -4.72 -13.68 -1.00
C PHE A 109 -5.23 -12.70 0.05
N TYR A 110 -4.32 -12.09 0.82
CA TYR A 110 -4.69 -11.16 1.89
C TYR A 110 -3.73 -9.98 1.97
N HIS A 111 -4.18 -8.83 2.47
CA HIS A 111 -3.27 -7.71 2.79
C HIS A 111 -2.92 -7.78 4.29
N PRO A 112 -1.62 -7.78 4.66
CA PRO A 112 -1.24 -7.80 6.08
C PRO A 112 -1.77 -6.55 6.78
N VAL A 113 -2.59 -6.73 7.82
CA VAL A 113 -3.07 -5.64 8.68
C VAL A 113 -1.90 -4.81 9.21
N LEU A 114 -0.77 -5.45 9.49
CA LEU A 114 0.46 -4.80 9.92
C LEU A 114 0.98 -3.77 8.89
N ASN A 115 0.89 -4.04 7.59
CA ASN A 115 1.28 -3.07 6.54
C ASN A 115 0.31 -1.90 6.49
N CYS A 116 -1.00 -2.15 6.62
CA CYS A 116 -1.99 -1.09 6.71
C CYS A 116 -1.75 -0.19 7.92
N ILE A 117 -1.49 -0.78 9.09
CA ILE A 117 -1.17 -0.05 10.32
C ILE A 117 0.09 0.81 10.12
N LYS A 118 1.17 0.24 9.57
CA LYS A 118 2.39 0.98 9.27
C LYS A 118 2.12 2.18 8.35
N ASN A 119 1.39 1.97 7.25
CA ASN A 119 1.06 3.04 6.32
C ASN A 119 0.25 4.17 6.98
N ILE A 120 -0.70 3.83 7.84
CA ILE A 120 -1.49 4.81 8.60
C ILE A 120 -0.60 5.58 9.58
N LEU A 121 0.29 4.88 10.31
CA LEU A 121 1.22 5.49 11.26
C LEU A 121 2.28 6.37 10.58
N SER A 122 2.61 6.13 9.32
CA SER A 122 3.53 6.97 8.54
C SER A 122 2.97 8.35 8.17
N ILE A 123 1.66 8.59 8.35
CA ILE A 123 1.04 9.89 8.11
C ILE A 123 1.14 10.72 9.40
N SER A 124 2.04 11.71 9.43
CA SER A 124 2.37 12.51 10.64
C SER A 124 1.16 13.15 11.31
N ASP A 125 0.22 13.67 10.52
CA ASP A 125 -0.91 14.45 11.03
C ASP A 125 -1.98 13.55 11.64
N ILE A 126 -2.10 12.32 11.13
CA ILE A 126 -3.05 11.34 11.63
C ILE A 126 -2.44 10.64 12.85
N SER A 127 -1.13 10.38 12.83
CA SER A 127 -0.48 9.61 13.89
C SER A 127 -0.51 10.29 15.26
N GLN A 128 -0.55 11.62 15.27
CA GLN A 128 -0.71 12.44 16.47
C GLN A 128 -2.03 12.21 17.22
N ASN A 129 -3.07 11.73 16.53
CA ASN A 129 -4.38 11.47 17.13
C ASN A 129 -4.51 10.06 17.73
N PHE A 130 -3.52 9.19 17.55
CA PHE A 130 -3.57 7.84 18.11
C PHE A 130 -3.15 7.81 19.58
N THR A 131 -4.01 7.26 20.42
CA THR A 131 -3.64 6.87 21.78
C THR A 131 -3.21 5.41 21.78
N LEU A 132 -1.92 5.16 21.92
CA LEU A 132 -1.38 3.81 22.04
C LEU A 132 -1.31 3.41 23.52
N ARG A 133 -2.04 2.38 23.91
CA ARG A 133 -1.90 1.72 25.21
C ARG A 133 -1.40 0.30 24.97
N PHE A 134 -0.31 -0.06 25.64
CA PHE A 134 0.26 -1.40 25.58
C PHE A 134 0.21 -2.02 26.98
N GLU A 135 -0.32 -3.24 27.06
CA GLU A 135 -0.28 -4.06 28.26
C GLU A 135 0.73 -5.19 28.04
N ASN A 136 1.72 -5.28 28.91
CA ASN A 136 2.68 -6.38 28.90
C ASN A 136 2.01 -7.60 29.53
N PHE A 137 1.48 -8.50 28.68
CA PHE A 137 1.03 -9.80 29.15
C PHE A 137 2.27 -10.64 29.51
N LYS A 138 2.46 -10.86 30.82
CA LYS A 138 3.41 -11.88 31.29
C LYS A 138 2.83 -13.24 30.95
N VAL A 139 3.50 -13.96 30.04
CA VAL A 139 3.23 -15.37 29.81
C VAL A 139 3.88 -16.15 30.95
N TYR A 140 3.07 -16.84 31.75
CA TYR A 140 3.50 -17.73 32.83
C TYR A 140 3.63 -19.16 32.33
#